data_AF-A0A258ZSE8-F1
#
_entry.id   AF-A0A258ZSE8-F1
#
_cell.length_a   1.000
_cell.length_b   1.000
_cell.length_c   1.000
_cell.angle_alpha   90.00
_cell.angle_beta   90.00
_cell.angle_gamma   90.00
#
_symmetry.space_group_name_H-M   'P 1'
#
loop_
_entity.id
_entity.type
_entity.pdbx_description
1 polymer ?
#
loop_
_entity_poly.entity_id
_entity_poly.type
_entity_poly.pdbx_seq_one_letter_code
_entity_poly.pdbx_strand_id
1 'polypeptide(L)'
;LTARQLEHLHRYGYPFVLEDFRFHMTLTDALDEPTCAHALNSLCEAYAASGAHLPVPVAEIAIYRQAEAGQRFRALHRAPLGGVEAVQEMPA
;
A
#
# COMPACT_ATOMS: atom_id res chain seq x y z
N LEU A 1 -4.53 -21.89 -2.66
CA LEU A 1 -5.25 -20.82 -3.39
C LEU A 1 -6.64 -21.33 -3.71
N THR A 2 -7.67 -20.50 -3.58
CA THR A 2 -9.03 -20.83 -4.05
C THR A 2 -9.08 -20.85 -5.60
N ALA A 3 -10.17 -21.35 -6.19
CA ALA A 3 -10.34 -21.36 -7.64
C ALA A 3 -10.24 -19.94 -8.26
N ARG A 4 -10.85 -18.94 -7.62
CA ARG A 4 -10.75 -17.52 -8.02
C ARG A 4 -9.31 -17.01 -7.97
N GLN A 5 -8.58 -17.32 -6.89
CA GLN A 5 -7.19 -16.91 -6.73
C GLN A 5 -6.25 -17.55 -7.76
N LEU A 6 -6.55 -18.78 -8.22
CA LEU A 6 -5.83 -19.41 -9.32
C LEU A 6 -6.11 -18.70 -10.65
N GLU A 7 -7.37 -18.34 -10.94
CA GLU A 7 -7.70 -17.53 -12.12
C GLU A 7 -6.96 -16.18 -12.09
N HIS A 8 -6.93 -15.53 -10.92
CA HIS A 8 -6.18 -14.29 -10.73
C HIS A 8 -4.68 -14.46 -10.97
N LEU A 9 -4.08 -15.55 -10.48
CA LEU A 9 -2.68 -15.85 -10.75
C LEU A 9 -2.42 -16.03 -12.24
N HIS A 10 -3.29 -16.73 -12.97
CA HIS A 10 -3.14 -16.90 -14.41
C HIS A 10 -3.31 -15.60 -15.20
N ARG A 11 -4.27 -14.74 -14.82
CA ARG A 11 -4.57 -13.50 -15.55
C ARG A 11 -3.62 -12.35 -15.20
N TYR A 12 -3.26 -12.20 -13.93
CA TYR A 12 -2.56 -11.03 -13.40
C TYR A 12 -1.16 -11.35 -12.86
N GLY A 13 -0.79 -12.63 -12.75
CA GLY A 13 0.49 -13.04 -12.15
C GLY A 13 0.51 -12.98 -10.62
N TYR A 14 -0.62 -12.63 -9.97
CA TYR A 14 -0.73 -12.54 -8.53
C TYR A 14 -2.14 -12.92 -8.05
N PRO A 15 -2.29 -13.79 -7.03
CA PRO A 15 -3.60 -14.34 -6.64
C PRO A 15 -4.47 -13.37 -5.81
N PHE A 16 -3.87 -12.41 -5.11
CA PHE A 16 -4.55 -11.54 -4.14
C PHE A 16 -4.82 -10.15 -4.73
N VAL A 17 -5.59 -10.11 -5.81
CA VAL A 17 -6.06 -8.88 -6.46
C VAL A 17 -7.57 -8.73 -6.29
N LEU A 18 -8.11 -7.55 -6.64
CA LEU A 18 -9.55 -7.24 -6.56
C LEU A 18 -10.10 -7.48 -5.14
N GLU A 19 -11.13 -8.30 -4.98
CA GLU A 19 -11.76 -8.56 -3.67
C GLU A 19 -10.87 -9.36 -2.72
N ASP A 20 -9.81 -10.00 -3.24
CA ASP A 20 -8.80 -10.69 -2.43
C ASP A 20 -7.66 -9.76 -2.00
N PHE A 21 -7.60 -8.52 -2.52
CA PHE A 21 -6.59 -7.54 -2.12
C PHE A 21 -6.91 -6.95 -0.75
N ARG A 22 -5.89 -6.86 0.11
CA ARG A 22 -5.95 -6.16 1.39
C ARG A 22 -4.84 -5.13 1.43
N PHE A 23 -5.22 -3.85 1.52
CA PHE A 23 -4.25 -2.78 1.72
C PHE A 23 -3.53 -2.97 3.06
N HIS A 24 -2.20 -2.93 3.01
CA HIS A 24 -1.34 -2.97 4.19
C HIS A 24 -0.06 -2.20 3.87
N MET A 25 0.59 -1.68 4.91
CA MET A 25 1.90 -1.07 4.83
C MET A 25 2.85 -1.88 5.70
N THR A 26 3.94 -2.35 5.13
CA THR A 26 4.97 -3.06 5.88
C THR A 26 5.69 -2.09 6.82
N LEU A 27 5.61 -2.33 8.13
CA LEU A 27 6.27 -1.51 9.16
C LEU A 27 7.57 -2.15 9.67
N THR A 28 7.65 -3.48 9.62
CA THR A 28 8.81 -4.26 10.06
C THR A 28 9.05 -5.40 9.08
N ASP A 29 10.26 -5.96 9.12
CA ASP A 29 10.51 -7.30 8.56
C ASP A 29 9.97 -8.38 9.53
N ALA A 30 10.24 -9.64 9.22
CA ALA A 30 9.94 -10.77 10.09
C ALA A 30 10.60 -10.59 11.47
N LEU A 31 9.80 -10.77 12.53
CA LEU A 31 10.24 -10.71 13.92
C LEU A 31 10.12 -12.10 14.54
N ASP A 32 10.97 -12.38 15.54
CA ASP A 32 10.75 -13.52 16.41
C ASP A 32 9.52 -13.31 17.31
N GLU A 33 8.99 -14.40 17.87
CA GLU A 33 7.74 -14.38 18.61
C GLU A 33 7.77 -13.46 19.85
N PRO A 34 8.85 -13.42 20.66
CA PRO A 34 8.95 -12.47 21.77
C PRO A 34 8.94 -11.01 21.31
N THR A 35 9.69 -10.67 20.25
CA THR A 35 9.77 -9.29 19.76
C THR A 35 8.47 -8.86 19.09
N CYS A 36 7.76 -9.78 18.44
CA CYS A 36 6.48 -9.51 17.78
C CYS A 36 5.44 -8.91 18.74
N ALA A 37 5.29 -9.47 19.94
CA ALA A 37 4.33 -8.96 20.93
C ALA A 37 4.67 -7.53 21.39
N HIS A 38 5.96 -7.26 21.65
CA HIS A 38 6.42 -5.92 22.02
C HIS A 38 6.24 -4.91 20.89
N ALA A 39 6.64 -5.28 19.66
CA ALA A 39 6.47 -4.44 18.49
C ALA A 39 4.99 -4.13 18.23
N LEU A 40 4.11 -5.12 18.35
CA LEU A 40 2.67 -4.93 18.15
C LEU A 40 2.10 -3.87 19.11
N ASN A 41 2.44 -3.94 20.39
CA ASN A 41 1.96 -2.96 21.37
C ASN A 41 2.43 -1.55 21.02
N SER A 42 3.74 -1.36 20.76
CA SER A 42 4.29 -0.05 20.41
C SER A 42 3.74 0.50 19.09
N LEU A 43 3.55 -0.36 18.08
CA LEU A 43 3.00 0.04 16.79
C LEU A 43 1.51 0.39 16.88
N CYS A 44 0.73 -0.30 17.72
CA CYS A 44 -0.67 0.04 17.96
C CYS A 44 -0.81 1.43 18.62
N GLU A 45 0.02 1.72 19.62
CA GLU A 45 0.04 3.05 20.27
C GLU A 45 0.45 4.14 19.27
N ALA A 46 1.52 3.91 18.49
CA ALA A 46 1.97 4.84 17.46
C ALA A 46 0.89 5.06 16.38
N TYR A 47 0.22 3.99 15.94
CA TYR A 47 -0.88 4.07 14.97
C TYR A 47 -2.03 4.93 15.51
N ALA A 48 -2.45 4.69 16.74
CA ALA A 48 -3.51 5.47 17.39
C ALA A 48 -3.16 6.98 17.44
N ALA A 49 -1.91 7.31 17.76
CA ALA A 49 -1.41 8.68 17.83
C ALA A 49 -1.14 9.33 16.46
N SER A 50 -0.91 8.53 15.40
CA SER A 50 -0.48 9.02 14.08
C SER A 50 -1.55 9.74 13.26
N GLY A 51 -2.83 9.60 13.63
CA GLY A 51 -3.94 10.05 12.79
C GLY A 51 -4.20 9.16 11.56
N ALA A 52 -3.48 8.03 11.40
CA ALA A 52 -3.66 7.09 10.29
C ALA A 52 -5.04 6.41 10.23
N HIS A 53 -5.86 6.57 11.28
CA HIS A 53 -7.27 6.17 11.29
C HIS A 53 -8.17 7.10 10.45
N LEU A 54 -7.67 8.28 10.05
CA LEU A 54 -8.39 9.22 9.21
C LEU A 54 -8.20 8.90 7.72
N PRO A 55 -9.14 9.29 6.85
CA PRO A 55 -8.96 9.16 5.41
C PRO A 55 -7.69 9.88 4.93
N VAL A 56 -6.85 9.17 4.17
CA VAL A 56 -5.64 9.72 3.56
C VAL A 56 -5.90 9.98 2.08
N PRO A 57 -5.80 11.22 1.59
CA PRO A 57 -5.97 11.51 0.17
C PRO A 57 -4.82 10.88 -0.64
N VAL A 58 -5.16 10.11 -1.66
CA VAL A 58 -4.19 9.51 -2.59
C VAL A 58 -4.18 10.34 -3.87
N ALA A 59 -3.13 11.14 -4.05
CA ALA A 59 -3.03 12.09 -5.17
C ALA A 59 -2.33 11.52 -6.40
N GLU A 60 -1.65 10.37 -6.29
CA GLU A 60 -0.85 9.80 -7.37
C GLU A 60 -0.58 8.31 -7.17
N ILE A 61 -0.25 7.64 -8.27
CA ILE A 61 0.28 6.27 -8.32
C ILE A 61 1.65 6.27 -8.97
N ALA A 62 2.50 5.35 -8.53
CA ALA A 62 3.87 5.25 -9.00
C ALA A 62 4.26 3.80 -9.28
N ILE A 63 4.99 3.59 -10.37
CA ILE A 63 5.58 2.29 -10.72
C ILE A 63 7.02 2.30 -10.25
N TYR A 64 7.39 1.32 -9.44
CA TYR A 64 8.76 1.13 -8.96
C TYR A 64 9.32 -0.19 -9.49
N ARG A 65 10.65 -0.23 -9.64
CA ARG A 65 11.41 -1.45 -9.94
C ARG A 65 12.49 -1.66 -8.89
N GLN A 66 12.58 -2.88 -8.39
CA GLN A 66 13.74 -3.41 -7.68
C GLN A 66 14.43 -4.40 -8.63
N ALA A 67 15.69 -4.13 -8.99
CA ALA A 67 16.38 -4.95 -9.99
C ALA A 67 16.76 -6.33 -9.43
N GLU A 68 17.16 -6.38 -8.16
CA GLU A 68 17.58 -7.58 -7.44
C GLU A 68 17.16 -7.48 -5.97
N ALA A 69 17.03 -8.63 -5.30
CA ALA A 69 16.72 -8.69 -3.88
C ALA A 69 17.73 -7.88 -3.05
N GLY A 70 17.25 -7.09 -2.09
CA GLY A 70 18.07 -6.23 -1.23
C GLY A 70 18.50 -4.90 -1.86
N GLN A 71 18.31 -4.69 -3.17
CA GLN A 71 18.57 -3.37 -3.77
C GLN A 71 17.43 -2.37 -3.48
N ARG A 72 17.74 -1.08 -3.56
CA ARG A 72 16.73 -0.02 -3.43
C ARG A 72 15.75 -0.05 -4.61
N PHE A 73 14.48 0.22 -4.33
CA PHE A 73 13.50 0.53 -5.36
C PHE A 73 13.88 1.81 -6.11
N ARG A 74 13.68 1.83 -7.42
CA ARG A 74 13.77 3.02 -8.27
C ARG A 74 12.42 3.33 -8.89
N ALA A 75 11.99 4.59 -8.80
CA ALA A 75 10.78 5.03 -9.48
C ALA A 75 10.99 5.00 -11.00
N LEU A 76 10.07 4.36 -11.70
CA LEU A 76 10.03 4.32 -13.16
C LEU A 76 9.04 5.35 -13.72
N HIS A 77 7.91 5.52 -13.05
CA HIS A 77 6.86 6.43 -13.49
C HIS A 77 6.01 6.87 -12.30
N ARG A 78 5.48 8.10 -12.35
CA ARG A 78 4.48 8.63 -11.42
C ARG A 78 3.37 9.25 -12.26
N ALA A 79 2.12 8.97 -11.92
CA ALA A 79 0.94 9.51 -12.56
C ALA A 79 -0.01 10.08 -11.50
N PRO A 80 -0.54 11.31 -11.69
CA PRO A 80 -1.54 11.85 -10.77
C PRO A 80 -2.84 11.04 -10.83
N LEU A 81 -3.50 10.91 -9.68
CA LEU A 81 -4.86 10.41 -9.55
C LEU A 81 -5.81 11.60 -9.44
N GLY A 82 -6.76 11.67 -10.37
CA GLY A 82 -7.70 12.78 -10.51
C GLY A 82 -7.80 13.18 -11.97
N GLY A 83 -9.03 13.30 -12.48
CA GLY A 83 -9.23 14.00 -13.75
C GLY A 83 -8.84 15.47 -13.57
N VAL A 84 -8.43 16.12 -14.66
CA VAL A 84 -8.47 17.60 -14.73
C VAL A 84 -9.92 18.05 -14.55
N GLU A 85 -10.36 18.22 -13.31
CA GLU A 85 -11.43 19.15 -13.00
C GLU A 85 -10.79 20.51 -12.82
N ALA A 86 -11.10 21.42 -13.73
CA ALA A 86 -10.83 22.83 -13.54
C ALA A 86 -11.41 23.22 -12.18
N VAL A 87 -10.54 23.72 -11.30
CA VAL A 87 -10.99 24.50 -10.15
C VAL A 87 -11.73 25.69 -10.75
N GLN A 88 -13.06 25.60 -10.80
CA GLN A 88 -13.90 26.73 -11.09
C GLN A 88 -13.76 27.66 -9.89
N GLU A 89 -13.06 28.78 -10.08
CA GLU A 89 -12.89 29.82 -9.06
C GLU A 89 -14.26 30.13 -8.43
N MET A 90 -14.34 29.97 -7.10
CA MET A 90 -15.43 30.55 -6.33
C MET A 90 -15.22 32.07 -6.32
N PRO A 91 -16.16 32.89 -6.83
CA PRO A 91 -16.04 34.33 -6.74
C PRO A 91 -16.25 34.79 -5.29
N ALA A 92 -15.59 35.91 -4.98
CA ALA A 92 -15.48 36.56 -3.67
C ALA A 92 -16.82 36.91 -3.01
#